data_AF-K5WTT9-F1
#
_entry.id   AF-K5WTT9-F1
#
_cell.length_a   1.000
_cell.length_b   1.000
_cell.length_c   1.000
_cell.angle_alpha   90.00
_cell.angle_beta   90.00
_cell.angle_gamma   90.00
#
_symmetry.space_group_name_H-M   'P 1'
#
loop_
_entity.id
_entity.type
_entity.pdbx_description
1 polymer ?
#
loop_
_entity_poly.entity_id
_entity_poly.type
_entity_poly.pdbx_seq_one_letter_code
_entity_poly.pdbx_strand_id
1 'polypeptide(L)'
;MEHTKMELFNFASKGKSFEDPDIDLGFAPHTGATPLKPKKVWRYLGIFYDRTLKFHDHVKYYATKSISTVKCMRILGNSARGLSPTHKRTLYIACVQPVATYGFRCWYRPGLPGFRKNILMLNKTHRLGALWITGAFKTSPTGGVLAVAGLMPMHFILKKLFDRSVARISTLHQDHPILRLLDRKNAKGSLLHSNSVEYNQQRMKRLYKLVSTITSGKRKSNFCST
;
A
#
# COMPACT_ATOMS: atom_id res chain seq x y z
N MET A 1 -19.36 -15.19 -23.62
CA MET A 1 -19.90 -13.81 -23.56
C MET A 1 -20.16 -13.48 -22.10
N GLU A 2 -19.24 -12.82 -21.40
CA GLU A 2 -19.48 -12.35 -20.02
C GLU A 2 -19.42 -10.82 -20.02
N HIS A 3 -20.57 -10.20 -20.28
CA HIS A 3 -20.77 -8.76 -20.11
C HIS A 3 -20.91 -8.37 -18.63
N THR A 4 -20.03 -8.87 -17.76
CA THR A 4 -20.03 -8.57 -16.32
C THR A 4 -19.18 -7.32 -16.01
N LYS A 5 -19.15 -6.34 -16.92
CA LYS A 5 -18.44 -5.07 -16.71
C LYS A 5 -19.30 -4.01 -16.00
N MET A 6 -20.60 -4.27 -15.87
CA MET A 6 -21.57 -3.39 -15.21
C MET A 6 -21.66 -3.77 -13.71
N GLU A 7 -20.66 -3.37 -12.92
CA GLU A 7 -20.70 -3.55 -11.46
C GLU A 7 -21.03 -2.20 -10.81
N LEU A 8 -22.17 -2.14 -10.10
CA LEU A 8 -22.53 -0.98 -9.30
C LEU A 8 -21.85 -1.05 -7.95
N PHE A 9 -21.25 0.06 -7.56
CA PHE A 9 -20.57 0.18 -6.29
C PHE A 9 -20.94 1.49 -5.60
N ASN A 10 -21.49 1.38 -4.40
CA ASN A 10 -21.87 2.53 -3.60
C ASN A 10 -20.77 2.89 -2.61
N PHE A 11 -20.30 4.15 -2.63
CA PHE A 11 -19.32 4.68 -1.67
C PHE A 11 -19.97 5.45 -0.49
N ALA A 12 -21.30 5.36 -0.32
CA ALA A 12 -22.03 6.12 0.71
C ALA A 12 -21.49 5.86 2.13
N SER A 13 -21.10 6.95 2.79
CA SER A 13 -20.63 6.98 4.18
C SER A 13 -21.80 6.70 5.14
N LYS A 14 -21.52 5.94 6.20
CA LYS A 14 -22.45 5.45 7.22
C LYS A 14 -23.47 6.50 7.68
N GLY A 15 -24.64 6.52 7.06
CA GLY A 15 -25.89 6.94 7.64
C GLY A 15 -26.84 5.76 7.56
N LYS A 16 -27.20 5.17 8.70
CA LYS A 16 -28.25 4.16 8.96
C LYS A 16 -28.48 3.09 7.89
N SER A 17 -28.19 1.82 8.20
CA SER A 17 -28.85 0.62 7.64
C SER A 17 -29.25 0.68 6.16
N PHE A 18 -28.42 1.28 5.32
CA PHE A 18 -28.74 1.40 3.90
C PHE A 18 -28.27 0.10 3.26
N GLU A 19 -29.18 -0.87 3.21
CA GLU A 19 -29.10 -1.91 2.17
C GLU A 19 -28.94 -1.16 0.86
N ASP A 20 -27.87 -1.49 0.14
CA ASP A 20 -27.56 -0.78 -1.08
C ASP A 20 -28.71 -1.04 -2.07
N PRO A 21 -29.46 -0.01 -2.49
CA PRO A 21 -30.66 -0.22 -3.28
C PRO A 21 -30.27 -0.78 -4.63
N ASP A 22 -31.04 -1.76 -5.07
CA ASP A 22 -30.98 -2.28 -6.42
C ASP A 22 -31.37 -1.14 -7.39
N ILE A 23 -30.52 -0.88 -8.40
CA ILE A 23 -30.78 0.18 -9.39
C ILE A 23 -31.36 -0.45 -10.64
N ASP A 24 -32.56 -0.01 -11.01
CA ASP A 24 -33.13 -0.23 -12.34
C ASP A 24 -32.67 0.90 -13.26
N LEU A 25 -32.04 0.53 -14.38
CA LEU A 25 -31.53 1.50 -15.35
C LEU A 25 -32.58 1.81 -16.42
N GLY A 26 -33.70 1.09 -16.47
CA GLY A 26 -34.77 1.28 -17.45
C GLY A 26 -34.40 0.83 -18.87
N PHE A 27 -33.22 0.21 -19.07
CA PHE A 27 -32.76 -0.32 -20.35
C PHE A 27 -32.18 -1.72 -20.18
N ALA A 28 -32.46 -2.60 -21.15
CA ALA A 28 -31.95 -3.97 -21.16
C ALA A 28 -30.40 -3.99 -21.18
N PRO A 29 -29.73 -4.86 -20.40
CA PRO A 29 -30.27 -5.99 -19.64
C PRO A 29 -30.68 -5.66 -18.18
N HIS A 30 -30.71 -4.39 -17.78
CA HIS A 30 -30.99 -3.95 -16.42
C HIS A 30 -32.33 -3.23 -16.34
N THR A 31 -33.40 -4.00 -16.55
CA THR A 31 -34.80 -3.59 -16.40
C THR A 31 -35.33 -4.12 -15.05
N GLY A 32 -36.45 -3.64 -14.53
CA GLY A 32 -37.01 -4.04 -13.22
C GLY A 32 -37.12 -5.55 -12.91
N ALA A 33 -37.06 -6.44 -13.90
CA ALA A 33 -36.97 -7.89 -13.70
C ALA A 33 -35.55 -8.40 -13.36
N THR A 34 -34.50 -7.68 -13.75
CA THR A 34 -33.08 -7.97 -13.55
C THR A 34 -32.32 -6.73 -13.06
N PRO A 35 -32.67 -6.20 -11.88
CA PRO A 35 -32.08 -4.97 -11.40
C PRO A 35 -30.59 -5.17 -11.06
N LEU A 36 -29.82 -4.10 -11.17
CA LEU A 36 -28.39 -4.15 -11.01
C LEU A 36 -28.03 -4.12 -9.52
N LYS A 37 -27.58 -5.28 -9.01
CA LYS A 37 -27.27 -5.45 -7.60
C LYS A 37 -25.91 -4.86 -7.23
N PRO A 38 -25.83 -4.00 -6.20
CA PRO A 38 -24.58 -3.44 -5.73
C PRO A 38 -23.68 -4.51 -5.08
N LYS A 39 -22.41 -4.55 -5.48
CA LYS A 39 -21.43 -5.47 -4.90
C LYS A 39 -20.79 -4.86 -3.65
N LYS A 40 -20.54 -5.68 -2.63
CA LYS A 40 -19.85 -5.27 -1.38
C LYS A 40 -18.36 -4.98 -1.58
N VAL A 41 -17.73 -5.68 -2.52
CA VAL A 41 -16.32 -5.53 -2.88
C VAL A 41 -16.22 -5.43 -4.39
N TRP A 42 -15.51 -4.41 -4.87
CA TRP A 42 -15.31 -4.15 -6.29
C TRP A 42 -13.85 -4.37 -6.68
N ARG A 43 -13.58 -5.08 -7.78
CA ARG A 43 -12.22 -5.34 -8.25
C ARG A 43 -11.91 -4.49 -9.48
N TYR A 44 -11.02 -3.51 -9.31
CA TYR A 44 -10.58 -2.65 -10.41
C TYR A 44 -9.04 -2.63 -10.51
N LEU A 45 -8.52 -2.92 -11.70
CA LEU A 45 -7.07 -3.05 -11.98
C LEU A 45 -6.32 -3.99 -11.01
N GLY A 46 -6.99 -5.00 -10.47
CA GLY A 46 -6.42 -5.92 -9.48
C GLY A 46 -6.48 -5.43 -8.03
N ILE A 47 -7.02 -4.23 -7.77
CA ILE A 47 -7.24 -3.69 -6.43
C ILE A 47 -8.68 -3.95 -6.02
N PHE A 48 -8.87 -4.44 -4.79
CA PHE A 48 -10.20 -4.64 -4.21
C PHE A 48 -10.60 -3.42 -3.40
N TYR A 49 -11.70 -2.78 -3.78
CA TYR A 49 -12.27 -1.62 -3.11
C TYR A 49 -13.42 -2.07 -2.22
N ASP A 50 -13.37 -1.64 -0.96
CA ASP A 50 -14.47 -1.81 0.00
C ASP A 50 -15.28 -0.51 0.06
N ARG A 51 -16.57 -0.59 0.38
CA ARG A 51 -17.46 0.59 0.49
C ARG A 51 -16.90 1.67 1.42
N THR A 52 -16.22 1.25 2.48
CA THR A 52 -15.60 2.14 3.48
C THR A 52 -14.13 2.48 3.21
N LEU A 53 -13.59 2.05 2.06
CA LEU A 53 -12.18 2.22 1.67
C LEU A 53 -11.19 1.80 2.77
N LYS A 54 -11.52 0.74 3.52
CA LYS A 54 -10.64 0.11 4.52
C LYS A 54 -9.67 -0.88 3.89
N PHE A 55 -9.98 -1.39 2.70
CA PHE A 55 -9.16 -2.32 1.92
C PHE A 55 -8.79 -3.59 2.70
N HIS A 56 -9.72 -4.06 3.52
CA HIS A 56 -9.48 -5.25 4.35
C HIS A 56 -9.42 -6.50 3.48
N ASP A 57 -10.38 -6.64 2.56
CA ASP A 57 -10.44 -7.81 1.67
C ASP A 57 -9.29 -7.82 0.68
N HIS A 58 -8.87 -6.64 0.20
CA HIS A 58 -7.64 -6.48 -0.59
C HIS A 58 -6.41 -7.03 0.13
N VAL A 59 -6.15 -6.54 1.35
CA VAL A 59 -4.95 -6.94 2.10
C VAL A 59 -5.04 -8.42 2.50
N LYS A 60 -6.22 -8.91 2.87
CA LYS A 60 -6.44 -10.33 3.18
C LYS A 60 -6.13 -11.22 1.98
N TYR A 61 -6.61 -10.85 0.78
CA TYR A 61 -6.36 -11.58 -0.45
C TYR A 61 -4.85 -11.63 -0.77
N TYR A 62 -4.18 -10.48 -0.79
CA TYR A 62 -2.75 -10.42 -1.11
C TYR A 62 -1.85 -11.01 -0.03
N ALA A 63 -2.21 -10.91 1.25
CA ALA A 63 -1.51 -11.60 2.34
C ALA A 63 -1.62 -13.11 2.18
N THR A 64 -2.82 -13.63 1.89
CA THR A 64 -3.05 -15.06 1.65
C THR A 64 -2.30 -15.56 0.42
N LYS A 65 -2.38 -14.82 -0.69
CA LYS A 65 -1.64 -15.11 -1.92
C LYS A 65 -0.13 -15.20 -1.65
N SER A 66 0.41 -14.23 -0.92
CA SER A 66 1.82 -14.20 -0.55
C SER A 66 2.21 -15.34 0.38
N ILE A 67 1.35 -15.73 1.33
CA ILE A 67 1.57 -16.90 2.20
C ILE A 67 1.65 -18.17 1.36
N SER A 68 0.73 -18.34 0.40
CA SER A 68 0.76 -19.48 -0.52
C SER A 68 2.06 -19.49 -1.33
N THR A 69 2.50 -18.34 -1.84
CA THR A 69 3.79 -18.22 -2.55
C THR A 69 4.97 -18.64 -1.66
N VAL A 70 5.04 -18.18 -0.41
CA VAL A 70 6.10 -18.60 0.54
C VAL A 70 6.05 -20.09 0.81
N LYS A 71 4.86 -20.69 0.92
CA LYS A 71 4.71 -22.14 1.09
C LYS A 71 5.26 -22.90 -0.12
N CYS A 72 4.99 -22.44 -1.34
CA CYS A 72 5.56 -23.02 -2.57
C CYS A 72 7.09 -22.91 -2.61
N MET A 73 7.67 -21.82 -2.10
CA MET A 73 9.13 -21.66 -2.03
C MET A 73 9.84 -22.72 -1.19
N ARG A 74 9.13 -23.46 -0.34
CA ARG A 74 9.68 -24.61 0.39
C ARG A 74 10.15 -25.74 -0.54
N ILE A 75 9.64 -25.81 -1.77
CA ILE A 75 10.09 -26.79 -2.79
C ILE A 75 11.55 -26.52 -3.19
N LEU A 76 12.03 -25.27 -3.08
CA LEU A 76 13.37 -24.85 -3.50
C LEU A 76 14.48 -25.26 -2.50
N GLY A 77 14.16 -26.00 -1.45
CA GLY A 77 15.17 -26.53 -0.54
C GLY A 77 14.62 -27.13 0.73
N ASN A 78 15.25 -28.22 1.16
CA ASN A 78 15.03 -28.88 2.44
C ASN A 78 16.23 -28.63 3.40
N SER A 79 16.17 -29.14 4.63
CA SER A 79 17.22 -28.96 5.65
C SER A 79 18.58 -29.55 5.23
N ALA A 80 18.60 -30.56 4.35
CA ALA A 80 19.83 -31.22 3.91
C ALA A 80 20.43 -30.65 2.61
N ARG A 81 19.59 -30.12 1.70
CA ARG A 81 20.00 -29.61 0.37
C ARG A 81 19.07 -28.48 -0.06
N GLY A 82 19.61 -27.41 -0.66
CA GLY A 82 18.82 -26.33 -1.21
C GLY A 82 19.54 -24.99 -1.32
N LEU A 83 18.76 -23.93 -1.52
CA LEU A 83 19.28 -22.57 -1.62
C LEU A 83 19.94 -22.09 -0.32
N SER A 84 21.06 -21.37 -0.46
CA SER A 84 21.68 -20.60 0.62
C SER A 84 20.69 -19.59 1.24
N PRO A 85 20.75 -19.31 2.56
CA PRO A 85 19.90 -18.30 3.20
C PRO A 85 19.94 -16.92 2.52
N THR A 86 21.08 -16.51 1.95
CA THR A 86 21.23 -15.26 1.21
C THR A 86 20.37 -15.24 -0.07
N HIS A 87 20.37 -16.34 -0.82
CA HIS A 87 19.53 -16.52 -2.01
C HIS A 87 18.05 -16.60 -1.64
N LYS A 88 17.70 -17.33 -0.57
CA LYS A 88 16.32 -17.38 -0.05
C LYS A 88 15.82 -15.98 0.31
N ARG A 89 16.63 -15.18 1.01
CA ARG A 89 16.30 -13.80 1.36
C ARG A 89 16.07 -12.94 0.13
N THR A 90 16.96 -13.04 -0.86
CA THR A 90 16.84 -12.30 -2.12
C THR A 90 15.56 -12.64 -2.85
N LEU A 91 15.25 -13.93 -2.96
CA LEU A 91 14.04 -14.45 -3.61
C LEU A 91 12.77 -14.02 -2.87
N TYR A 92 12.78 -14.00 -1.53
CA TYR A 92 11.68 -13.47 -0.72
C TYR A 92 11.40 -11.99 -1.00
N ILE A 93 12.44 -11.15 -0.98
CA ILE A 93 12.33 -9.71 -1.22
C ILE A 93 11.90 -9.43 -2.67
N ALA A 94 12.41 -10.19 -3.63
CA ALA A 94 12.14 -9.99 -5.05
C ALA A 94 10.73 -10.47 -5.46
N CYS A 95 10.25 -11.59 -4.91
CA CYS A 95 9.02 -12.23 -5.39
C CYS A 95 7.83 -12.10 -4.43
N VAL A 96 8.04 -12.26 -3.12
CA VAL A 96 6.93 -12.27 -2.13
C VAL A 96 6.58 -10.87 -1.68
N GLN A 97 7.59 -10.08 -1.32
CA GLN A 97 7.38 -8.73 -0.82
C GLN A 97 6.57 -7.83 -1.77
N PRO A 98 6.80 -7.80 -3.10
CA PRO A 98 5.96 -6.99 -4.00
C PRO A 98 4.52 -7.49 -4.09
N VAL A 99 4.27 -8.81 -3.99
CA VAL A 99 2.92 -9.35 -3.96
C VAL A 99 2.20 -8.92 -2.68
N ALA A 100 2.87 -9.00 -1.53
CA ALA A 100 2.30 -8.62 -0.24
C ALA A 100 2.04 -7.11 -0.13
N THR A 101 2.88 -6.28 -0.77
CA THR A 101 2.78 -4.81 -0.74
C THR A 101 1.99 -4.24 -1.92
N TYR A 102 1.34 -5.09 -2.72
CA TYR A 102 0.58 -4.62 -3.86
C TYR A 102 -0.56 -3.68 -3.46
N GLY A 103 -0.70 -2.57 -4.18
CA GLY A 103 -1.71 -1.55 -3.90
C GLY A 103 -1.48 -0.74 -2.62
N PHE A 104 -0.29 -0.81 -1.99
CA PHE A 104 0.00 -0.06 -0.75
C PHE A 104 -0.35 1.43 -0.86
N ARG A 105 -0.15 2.06 -2.02
CA ARG A 105 -0.45 3.48 -2.24
C ARG A 105 -1.93 3.83 -2.05
N CYS A 106 -2.83 2.88 -2.27
CA CYS A 106 -4.28 3.12 -2.19
C CYS A 106 -4.79 3.10 -0.75
N TRP A 107 -4.23 2.21 0.08
CA TRP A 107 -4.76 1.94 1.42
C TRP A 107 -3.83 2.33 2.56
N TYR A 108 -2.51 2.29 2.37
CA TYR A 108 -1.57 2.60 3.44
C TYR A 108 -1.44 4.12 3.59
N ARG A 109 -1.81 4.61 4.77
CA ARG A 109 -1.63 6.01 5.17
C ARG A 109 -0.82 6.04 6.47
N PRO A 110 0.36 6.69 6.48
CA PRO A 110 1.14 6.79 7.71
C PRO A 110 0.34 7.53 8.77
N GLY A 111 0.44 7.12 10.04
CA GLY A 111 -0.20 7.81 11.17
C GLY A 111 -1.68 7.55 11.40
N LEU A 112 -2.41 6.86 10.50
CA LEU A 112 -3.81 6.48 10.77
C LEU A 112 -3.89 5.15 11.53
N PRO A 113 -4.62 5.08 12.66
CA PRO A 113 -4.79 3.84 13.41
C PRO A 113 -5.63 2.79 12.68
N GLY A 114 -6.44 3.21 11.68
CA GLY A 114 -7.37 2.34 10.97
C GLY A 114 -6.74 1.15 10.23
N PHE A 115 -5.45 1.19 9.90
CA PHE A 115 -4.78 0.17 9.10
C PHE A 115 -3.89 -0.80 9.90
N ARG A 116 -3.88 -0.71 11.24
CA ARG A 116 -3.07 -1.61 12.09
C ARG A 116 -3.41 -3.09 11.88
N LYS A 117 -4.70 -3.41 11.71
CA LYS A 117 -5.16 -4.78 11.45
C LYS A 117 -4.61 -5.34 10.13
N ASN A 118 -4.57 -4.51 9.10
CA ASN A 118 -4.05 -4.89 7.77
C ASN A 118 -2.54 -5.17 7.84
N ILE A 119 -1.78 -4.33 8.55
CA ILE A 119 -0.35 -4.54 8.78
C ILE A 119 -0.11 -5.85 9.55
N LEU A 120 -0.95 -6.15 10.55
CA LEU A 120 -0.85 -7.39 11.31
C LEU A 120 -1.05 -8.63 10.43
N MET A 121 -1.94 -8.58 9.43
CA MET A 121 -2.09 -9.67 8.46
C MET A 121 -0.83 -9.88 7.62
N LEU A 122 -0.23 -8.79 7.14
CA LEU A 122 1.01 -8.83 6.37
C LEU A 122 2.20 -9.32 7.20
N ASN A 123 2.23 -9.02 8.50
CA ASN A 123 3.25 -9.56 9.40
C ASN A 123 3.23 -11.09 9.48
N LYS A 124 2.07 -11.75 9.28
CA LYS A 124 2.00 -13.22 9.23
C LYS A 124 2.78 -13.77 8.04
N THR A 125 2.57 -13.20 6.87
CA THR A 125 3.34 -13.51 5.66
C THR A 125 4.83 -13.29 5.89
N HIS A 126 5.19 -12.18 6.53
CA HIS A 126 6.57 -11.82 6.79
C HIS A 126 7.26 -12.79 7.75
N ARG A 127 6.60 -13.15 8.85
CA ARG A 127 7.09 -14.17 9.79
C ARG A 127 7.32 -15.51 9.08
N LEU A 128 6.38 -15.95 8.24
CA LEU A 128 6.54 -17.21 7.51
C LEU A 128 7.72 -17.17 6.53
N GLY A 129 7.92 -16.05 5.83
CA GLY A 129 9.10 -15.86 4.98
C GLY A 129 10.40 -15.91 5.77
N ALA A 130 10.44 -15.24 6.92
CA ALA A 130 11.61 -15.21 7.78
C ALA A 130 11.96 -16.61 8.33
N LEU A 131 10.95 -17.38 8.77
CA LEU A 131 11.15 -18.78 9.20
C LEU A 131 11.66 -19.67 8.06
N TRP A 132 11.19 -19.46 6.83
CA TRP A 132 11.68 -20.21 5.67
C TRP A 132 13.13 -19.87 5.31
N ILE A 133 13.53 -18.61 5.45
CA ILE A 133 14.91 -18.16 5.20
C ILE A 133 15.87 -18.72 6.24
N THR A 134 15.54 -18.58 7.53
CA THR A 134 16.43 -18.95 8.63
C THR A 134 16.37 -20.44 8.97
N GLY A 135 15.27 -21.12 8.65
CA GLY A 135 15.03 -22.48 9.12
C GLY A 135 14.74 -22.57 10.62
N ALA A 136 14.48 -21.45 11.30
CA ALA A 136 14.22 -21.42 12.73
C ALA A 136 12.92 -22.14 13.12
N PHE A 137 12.81 -22.52 14.39
CA PHE A 137 11.62 -23.19 14.91
C PHE A 137 10.36 -22.29 14.84
N LYS A 138 9.20 -22.92 14.67
CA LYS A 138 7.91 -22.20 14.63
C LYS A 138 7.61 -21.42 15.92
N THR A 139 8.21 -21.80 17.04
CA THR A 139 8.08 -21.17 18.36
C THR A 139 9.03 -19.99 18.56
N SER A 140 10.02 -19.79 17.69
CA SER A 140 11.00 -18.70 17.84
C SER A 140 10.34 -17.31 17.79
N PRO A 141 10.81 -16.34 18.60
CA PRO A 141 10.20 -15.01 18.70
C PRO A 141 10.28 -14.25 17.37
N THR A 142 9.20 -13.59 16.96
CA THR A 142 9.10 -12.94 15.64
C THR A 142 10.17 -11.88 15.41
N GLY A 143 10.44 -11.03 16.40
CA GLY A 143 11.47 -9.99 16.29
C GLY A 143 12.86 -10.56 16.01
N GLY A 144 13.24 -11.61 16.77
CA GLY A 144 14.54 -12.27 16.60
C GLY A 144 14.69 -12.95 15.24
N VAL A 145 13.67 -13.70 14.80
CA VAL A 145 13.72 -14.39 13.50
C VAL A 145 13.82 -13.39 12.34
N LEU A 146 13.12 -12.25 12.43
CA LEU A 146 13.22 -11.19 11.41
C LEU A 146 14.61 -10.57 11.37
N ALA A 147 15.20 -10.29 12.54
CA ALA A 147 16.54 -9.74 12.66
C ALA A 147 17.59 -10.70 12.06
N VAL A 148 17.53 -11.98 12.41
CA VAL A 148 18.44 -13.03 11.90
C VAL A 148 18.25 -13.22 10.38
N ALA A 149 17.01 -13.16 9.88
CA ALA A 149 16.72 -13.20 8.45
C ALA A 149 17.20 -11.94 7.69
N GLY A 150 17.66 -10.90 8.41
CA GLY A 150 18.01 -9.61 7.82
C GLY A 150 16.83 -8.92 7.15
N LEU A 151 15.61 -9.14 7.67
CA LEU A 151 14.39 -8.58 7.11
C LEU A 151 13.84 -7.45 7.98
N MET A 152 13.45 -6.36 7.33
CA MET A 152 12.87 -5.20 7.99
C MET A 152 11.38 -5.45 8.31
N PRO A 153 10.86 -5.11 9.50
CA PRO A 153 9.45 -5.25 9.82
C PRO A 153 8.51 -4.59 8.80
N MET A 154 7.33 -5.19 8.54
CA MET A 154 6.42 -4.73 7.46
C MET A 154 6.01 -3.26 7.56
N HIS A 155 5.78 -2.75 8.77
CA HIS A 155 5.38 -1.36 8.95
C HIS A 155 6.47 -0.38 8.50
N PHE A 156 7.75 -0.71 8.70
CA PHE A 156 8.86 0.08 8.19
C PHE A 156 9.02 -0.08 6.67
N ILE A 157 8.73 -1.26 6.11
CA ILE A 157 8.74 -1.45 4.64
C ILE A 157 7.69 -0.57 3.99
N LEU A 158 6.46 -0.58 4.50
CA LEU A 158 5.37 0.24 3.98
C LEU A 158 5.70 1.73 4.11
N LYS A 159 6.23 2.16 5.26
CA LYS A 159 6.69 3.54 5.46
C LYS A 159 7.77 3.93 4.44
N LYS A 160 8.81 3.11 4.28
CA LYS A 160 9.89 3.34 3.30
C LYS A 160 9.35 3.43 1.86
N LEU A 161 8.42 2.56 1.49
CA LEU A 161 7.80 2.58 0.15
C LEU A 161 6.95 3.83 -0.05
N PHE A 162 6.22 4.25 0.99
CA PHE A 162 5.45 5.48 1.00
C PHE A 162 6.36 6.71 0.84
N ASP A 163 7.38 6.85 1.68
CA ASP A 163 8.32 7.98 1.64
C ASP A 163 9.03 8.07 0.28
N ARG A 164 9.45 6.92 -0.29
CA ARG A 164 10.02 6.85 -1.64
C ARG A 164 9.04 7.30 -2.71
N SER A 165 7.75 6.97 -2.57
CA SER A 165 6.73 7.40 -3.52
C SER A 165 6.48 8.90 -3.44
N VAL A 166 6.46 9.48 -2.23
CA VAL A 166 6.35 10.92 -2.01
C VAL A 166 7.56 11.63 -2.60
N ALA A 167 8.77 11.13 -2.35
CA ALA A 167 10.00 11.70 -2.90
C ALA A 167 9.96 11.74 -4.45
N ARG A 168 9.59 10.62 -5.10
CA ARG A 168 9.45 10.57 -6.57
C ARG A 168 8.44 11.59 -7.11
N ILE A 169 7.32 11.76 -6.42
CA ILE A 169 6.29 12.72 -6.84
C ILE A 169 6.78 14.16 -6.60
N SER A 170 7.59 14.39 -5.57
CA SER A 170 8.17 15.71 -5.30
C SER A 170 9.24 16.12 -6.31
N THR A 171 9.95 15.16 -6.91
CA THR A 171 10.99 15.39 -7.93
C THR A 171 10.44 15.45 -9.36
N LEU A 172 9.13 15.30 -9.57
CA LEU A 172 8.52 15.44 -10.90
C LEU A 172 8.67 16.88 -11.42
N HIS A 173 8.79 17.02 -12.73
CA HIS A 173 8.75 18.32 -13.41
C HIS A 173 7.45 19.06 -13.06
N GLN A 174 7.49 20.39 -12.97
CA GLN A 174 6.34 21.20 -12.55
C GLN A 174 5.13 21.01 -13.47
N ASP A 175 5.36 20.78 -14.77
CA ASP A 175 4.30 20.60 -15.78
C ASP A 175 3.78 19.15 -15.89
N HIS A 176 4.20 18.25 -14.99
CA HIS A 176 3.79 16.86 -15.08
C HIS A 176 2.28 16.69 -14.79
N PRO A 177 1.49 15.97 -15.61
CA PRO A 177 0.03 15.88 -15.47
C PRO A 177 -0.42 15.28 -14.13
N ILE A 178 0.37 14.38 -13.53
CA ILE A 178 0.10 13.85 -12.18
C ILE A 178 0.08 14.96 -11.13
N LEU A 179 0.91 16.00 -11.25
CA LEU A 179 0.90 17.12 -10.30
C LEU A 179 -0.41 17.92 -10.39
N ARG A 180 -0.98 18.04 -11.59
CA ARG A 180 -2.30 18.64 -11.78
C ARG A 180 -3.38 17.81 -11.09
N LEU A 181 -3.36 16.49 -11.22
CA LEU A 181 -4.31 15.60 -10.53
C LEU A 181 -4.18 15.67 -9.00
N LEU A 182 -2.96 15.90 -8.51
CA LEU A 182 -2.65 16.09 -7.10
C LEU A 182 -2.72 17.56 -6.69
N ASP A 183 -3.31 18.48 -7.47
CA ASP A 183 -3.47 19.85 -7.03
C ASP A 183 -4.75 19.99 -6.19
N ARG A 184 -4.61 20.50 -4.96
CA ARG A 184 -5.70 20.79 -4.03
C ARG A 184 -6.86 21.55 -4.65
N LYS A 185 -6.60 22.37 -5.66
CA LYS A 185 -7.64 23.11 -6.41
C LYS A 185 -8.65 22.17 -7.09
N ASN A 186 -8.21 20.99 -7.53
CA ASN A 186 -9.06 19.98 -8.16
C ASN A 186 -9.83 19.12 -7.14
N ALA A 187 -9.54 19.24 -5.84
CA ALA A 187 -10.17 18.44 -4.79
C ALA A 187 -11.60 18.88 -4.40
N LYS A 188 -12.23 19.79 -5.17
CA LYS A 188 -13.62 20.28 -5.01
C LYS A 188 -14.05 20.51 -3.54
N GLY A 189 -13.20 21.18 -2.75
CA GLY A 189 -13.50 21.51 -1.36
C GLY A 189 -13.29 20.38 -0.34
N SER A 190 -12.86 19.19 -0.76
CA SER A 190 -12.48 18.14 0.20
C SER A 190 -11.16 18.51 0.90
N LEU A 191 -11.17 18.47 2.24
CA LEU A 191 -9.96 18.69 3.03
C LEU A 191 -8.98 17.55 2.74
N LEU A 192 -7.78 17.90 2.24
CA LEU A 192 -6.70 16.95 2.14
C LEU A 192 -6.37 16.43 3.54
N HIS A 193 -6.51 15.13 3.72
CA HIS A 193 -6.09 14.50 4.96
C HIS A 193 -4.61 14.82 5.21
N SER A 194 -4.24 15.12 6.46
CA SER A 194 -2.86 15.44 6.89
C SER A 194 -1.77 14.41 6.55
N ASN A 195 -2.15 13.26 5.98
CA ASN A 195 -1.25 12.17 5.61
C ASN A 195 -1.44 11.76 4.13
N SER A 196 -2.12 12.59 3.32
CA SER A 196 -2.21 12.38 1.88
C SER A 196 -0.83 12.50 1.25
N VAL A 197 -0.64 11.86 0.10
CA VAL A 197 0.59 11.97 -0.70
C VAL A 197 0.86 13.44 -1.02
N GLU A 198 -0.18 14.21 -1.31
CA GLU A 198 -0.10 15.63 -1.61
C GLU A 198 0.35 16.48 -0.41
N TYR A 199 -0.20 16.26 0.79
CA TYR A 199 0.24 16.97 1.99
C TYR A 199 1.72 16.69 2.28
N ASN A 200 2.13 15.42 2.17
CA ASN A 200 3.52 15.03 2.39
C ASN A 200 4.44 15.57 1.30
N GLN A 201 3.98 15.68 0.06
CA GLN A 201 4.72 16.31 -1.03
C GLN A 201 4.95 17.81 -0.75
N GLN A 202 3.90 18.54 -0.34
CA GLN A 202 4.01 19.96 0.01
C GLN A 202 4.94 20.17 1.21
N ARG A 203 4.85 19.30 2.23
CA ARG A 203 5.78 19.29 3.36
C ARG A 203 7.22 19.07 2.91
N MET A 204 7.47 18.11 2.02
CA MET A 204 8.81 17.85 1.48
C MET A 204 9.36 19.02 0.67
N LYS A 205 8.53 19.68 -0.16
CA LYS A 205 8.94 20.91 -0.89
C LYS A 205 9.30 22.04 0.07
N ARG A 206 8.52 22.23 1.15
CA ARG A 206 8.81 23.22 2.20
C ARG A 206 10.12 22.91 2.92
N LEU A 207 10.35 21.66 3.30
CA LEU A 207 11.58 21.23 3.95
C LEU A 207 12.80 21.43 3.04
N TYR A 208 12.69 21.07 1.75
CA TYR A 208 13.76 21.30 0.79
C TYR A 208 14.09 22.80 0.65
N LYS A 209 13.06 23.67 0.55
CA LYS A 209 13.24 25.13 0.51
C LYS A 209 13.87 25.67 1.80
N LEU A 210 13.46 25.16 2.96
CA LEU A 210 14.06 25.54 4.26
C LEU A 210 15.53 25.13 4.33
N VAL A 211 15.85 23.89 3.96
CA VAL A 211 17.21 23.37 3.94
C VAL A 211 18.08 24.14 2.96
N SER A 212 17.59 24.43 1.74
CA SER A 212 18.33 25.23 0.75
C SER A 212 18.56 26.67 1.20
N THR A 213 17.61 27.25 1.94
CA THR A 213 17.76 28.59 2.53
C THR A 213 18.79 28.59 3.65
N ILE A 214 18.80 27.56 4.51
CA ILE A 214 19.78 27.41 5.60
C ILE A 214 21.19 27.17 5.05
N THR A 215 21.34 26.30 4.04
CA THR A 215 22.65 26.04 3.41
C THR A 215 23.16 27.22 2.60
N SER A 216 22.28 28.00 1.96
CA SER A 216 22.65 29.25 1.29
C SER A 216 22.96 30.38 2.28
N GLY A 217 22.26 30.43 3.42
CA GLY A 217 22.49 31.41 4.49
C GLY A 217 23.82 31.20 5.22
N LYS A 218 24.29 29.95 5.38
CA LYS A 218 25.61 29.65 5.96
C LYS A 218 26.81 30.01 5.07
N ARG A 219 26.62 30.23 3.77
CA ARG A 219 27.73 30.62 2.86
C ARG A 219 28.06 32.12 2.89
N LYS A 220 27.21 32.98 3.48
CA LYS A 220 27.43 34.44 3.50
C LYS A 220 28.16 34.98 4.74
N SER A 221 28.55 34.13 5.70
CA SER A 221 29.16 34.60 6.96
C SER A 221 30.69 34.53 7.05
N ASN A 222 31.42 34.07 6.02
CA ASN A 222 32.87 33.82 6.11
C ASN A 222 33.73 34.63 5.13
N PHE A 223 33.26 35.78 4.66
CA PHE A 223 34.09 36.77 3.94
C PHE A 223 33.89 38.13 4.60
N CYS A 224 34.49 38.32 5.78
CA CYS A 224 34.87 39.64 6.25
C CYS A 224 36.39 39.57 6.49
N SER A 225 37.09 40.23 5.59
CA SER A 225 38.53 40.40 5.45
C SER A 225 39.18 41.06 6.66
N THR A 226 40.27 40.48 7.15
CA THR A 226 41.38 41.19 7.80
C THR A 226 42.54 41.29 6.82
#